data_AF-A0A150J577-F1
#
_entry.id   AF-A0A150J577-F1
#
_cell.length_a   1.000
_cell.length_b   1.000
_cell.length_c   1.000
_cell.angle_alpha   90.00
_cell.angle_beta   90.00
_cell.angle_gamma   90.00
#
_symmetry.space_group_name_H-M   'P 1'
#
loop_
_entity.id
_entity.type
_entity.pdbx_description
1 polymer ?
#
loop_
_entity_poly.entity_id
_entity_poly.type
_entity_poly.pdbx_seq_one_letter_code
_entity_poly.pdbx_strand_id
1 'polypeptide(L)'
;MSSRDAQTKFSGIKSHVTQYESNKKYLDSFIRTNEIYGNFEDVPLGIDLVDISLDKNEIQESPPSEFNDSQKDAFVRIEAQSAKIENNKLVLNYVLSEPFGERIDIFIYVYGYRYDKEFSKMPKINIKVDLNDYVVYDQKTPISKENFEVKKTPTEITVKIPLKTIGNPDKILFSARTSTGLLSLDLMPWRIGILDKG
;
A
#
# COMPACT_ATOMS: atom_id res chain seq x y z
N MET A 1 -6.57 -14.49 -0.35
CA MET A 1 -6.78 -15.57 0.65
C MET A 1 -8.03 -16.39 0.28
N SER A 2 -8.05 -17.72 0.45
CA SER A 2 -9.28 -18.49 0.17
C SER A 2 -10.37 -18.18 1.19
N SER A 3 -11.66 -18.32 0.85
CA SER A 3 -12.77 -18.11 1.80
C SER A 3 -12.62 -18.98 3.05
N ARG A 4 -12.07 -20.19 2.89
CA ARG A 4 -11.77 -21.11 4.00
C ARG A 4 -10.68 -20.58 4.95
N ASP A 5 -9.64 -19.96 4.41
CA ASP A 5 -8.55 -19.39 5.20
C ASP A 5 -9.02 -18.14 5.96
N ALA A 6 -9.84 -17.30 5.31
CA ALA A 6 -10.48 -16.15 5.94
C ALA A 6 -11.36 -16.60 7.13
N GLN A 7 -12.14 -17.67 6.95
CA GLN A 7 -13.01 -18.23 7.98
C GLN A 7 -12.22 -18.90 9.12
N THR A 8 -11.06 -19.51 8.80
CA THR A 8 -10.12 -20.04 9.80
C THR A 8 -9.51 -18.90 10.63
N LYS A 9 -9.05 -17.83 9.97
CA LYS A 9 -8.54 -16.62 10.64
C LYS A 9 -9.60 -15.95 11.50
N PHE A 10 -10.84 -15.86 11.00
CA PHE A 10 -11.99 -15.36 11.76
C PHE A 10 -12.23 -16.15 13.04
N SER A 11 -12.23 -17.48 12.92
CA SER A 11 -12.44 -18.38 14.06
C SER A 11 -11.29 -18.26 15.08
N GLY A 12 -10.05 -18.13 14.61
CA GLY A 12 -8.88 -17.89 15.45
C GLY A 12 -8.97 -16.57 16.22
N ILE A 13 -9.28 -15.46 15.54
CA ILE A 13 -9.43 -14.14 16.16
C ILE A 13 -10.58 -14.13 17.19
N LYS A 14 -11.72 -14.74 16.87
CA LYS A 14 -12.87 -14.87 17.79
C LYS A 14 -12.58 -15.72 19.03
N SER A 15 -11.61 -16.63 18.95
CA SER A 15 -11.20 -17.45 20.11
C SER A 15 -10.55 -16.61 21.21
N HIS A 16 -10.05 -15.40 20.89
CA HIS A 16 -9.53 -14.43 21.86
C HIS A 16 -10.63 -13.46 22.33
N VAL A 17 -11.67 -14.02 22.98
CA VAL A 17 -12.95 -13.36 23.30
C VAL A 17 -12.79 -11.95 23.88
N THR A 18 -11.96 -11.76 24.91
CA THR A 18 -11.81 -10.46 25.58
C THR A 18 -11.21 -9.38 24.67
N GLN A 19 -10.24 -9.74 23.84
CA GLN A 19 -9.62 -8.82 22.86
C GLN A 19 -10.55 -8.56 21.68
N TYR A 20 -11.29 -9.59 21.28
CA TYR A 20 -12.26 -9.50 20.19
C TYR A 20 -13.42 -8.56 20.54
N GLU A 21 -14.01 -8.70 21.72
CA GLU A 21 -15.13 -7.85 22.15
C GLU A 21 -14.71 -6.39 22.32
N SER A 22 -13.51 -6.13 22.85
CA SER A 22 -13.04 -4.75 23.06
C SER A 22 -12.66 -4.02 21.76
N ASN A 23 -12.21 -4.74 20.74
CA ASN A 23 -11.64 -4.15 19.50
C ASN A 23 -12.26 -4.72 18.23
N LYS A 24 -13.51 -5.18 18.28
CA LYS A 24 -14.18 -5.93 17.22
C LYS A 24 -14.01 -5.32 15.82
N LYS A 25 -14.33 -4.03 15.67
CA LYS A 25 -14.20 -3.31 14.37
C LYS A 25 -12.77 -3.31 13.82
N TYR A 26 -11.78 -3.20 14.69
CA TYR A 26 -10.37 -3.23 14.31
C TYR A 26 -9.93 -4.65 13.96
N LEU A 27 -10.31 -5.64 14.76
CA LEU A 27 -9.92 -7.03 14.54
C LEU A 27 -10.59 -7.65 13.31
N ASP A 28 -11.88 -7.36 13.09
CA ASP A 28 -12.60 -7.74 11.88
C ASP A 28 -11.96 -7.13 10.61
N SER A 29 -11.24 -6.01 10.73
CA SER A 29 -10.51 -5.43 9.60
C SER A 29 -9.31 -6.27 9.13
N PHE A 30 -8.83 -7.23 9.92
CA PHE A 30 -7.79 -8.18 9.54
C PHE A 30 -8.35 -9.49 8.95
N ILE A 31 -9.66 -9.61 8.77
CA ILE A 31 -10.28 -10.82 8.21
C ILE A 31 -10.85 -10.44 6.86
N ARG A 32 -10.03 -10.55 5.80
CA ARG A 32 -10.44 -10.13 4.45
C ARG A 32 -9.97 -11.10 3.39
N THR A 33 -10.86 -11.47 2.48
CA THR A 33 -10.50 -12.36 1.37
C THR A 33 -9.48 -11.73 0.42
N ASN A 34 -9.47 -10.39 0.33
CA ASN A 34 -8.49 -9.61 -0.45
C ASN A 34 -7.20 -9.27 0.31
N GLU A 35 -6.97 -9.83 1.50
CA GLU A 35 -5.63 -9.79 2.10
C GLU A 35 -4.69 -10.71 1.31
N ILE A 36 -3.60 -10.13 0.82
CA ILE A 36 -2.57 -10.82 0.05
C ILE A 36 -1.30 -10.85 0.88
N TYR A 37 -0.97 -12.05 1.35
CA TYR A 37 0.28 -12.36 2.03
C TYR A 37 1.01 -13.44 1.25
N GLY A 38 2.32 -13.28 1.08
CA GLY A 38 3.13 -14.23 0.36
C GLY A 38 4.60 -13.84 0.38
N ASN A 39 5.46 -14.79 0.01
CA ASN A 39 6.84 -14.51 -0.31
C ASN A 39 6.89 -14.07 -1.77
N PHE A 40 7.03 -12.77 -1.98
CA PHE A 40 7.20 -12.19 -3.31
C PHE A 40 8.67 -12.00 -3.59
N GLU A 41 9.06 -12.15 -4.85
CA GLU A 41 10.44 -11.93 -5.27
C GLU A 41 10.86 -10.47 -5.05
N ASP A 42 12.15 -10.30 -4.78
CA ASP A 42 12.77 -8.99 -4.70
C ASP A 42 12.67 -8.28 -6.06
N VAL A 43 12.24 -7.02 -6.05
CA VAL A 43 12.04 -6.20 -7.24
C VAL A 43 13.36 -5.49 -7.60
N PRO A 44 14.00 -5.77 -8.75
CA PRO A 44 15.19 -5.05 -9.16
C PRO A 44 14.80 -3.61 -9.54
N LEU A 45 15.30 -2.62 -8.80
CA LEU A 45 15.01 -1.20 -9.01
C LEU A 45 16.17 -0.53 -9.73
N GLY A 46 16.08 -0.48 -11.05
CA GLY A 46 16.98 0.26 -11.94
C GLY A 46 16.26 1.35 -12.73
N ILE A 47 16.84 1.78 -13.85
CA ILE A 47 16.22 2.76 -14.76
C ILE A 47 15.03 2.18 -15.54
N ASP A 48 15.04 0.86 -15.73
CA ASP A 48 13.99 0.15 -16.45
C ASP A 48 12.72 0.03 -15.59
N LEU A 49 11.58 0.10 -16.27
CA LEU A 49 10.29 -0.06 -15.63
C LEU A 49 10.07 -1.54 -15.30
N VAL A 50 9.82 -1.83 -14.03
CA VAL A 50 9.44 -3.16 -13.58
C VAL A 50 7.95 -3.18 -13.26
N ASP A 51 7.22 -4.06 -13.95
CA ASP A 51 5.85 -4.40 -13.61
C ASP A 51 5.84 -5.31 -12.38
N ILE A 52 5.10 -4.91 -11.36
CA ILE A 52 4.98 -5.60 -10.08
C ILE A 52 3.52 -5.84 -9.71
N SER A 53 2.65 -5.74 -10.72
CA SER A 53 1.24 -6.09 -10.63
C SER A 53 1.07 -7.54 -10.19
N LEU A 54 -0.05 -7.81 -9.51
CA LEU A 54 -0.42 -9.17 -9.16
C LEU A 54 -0.90 -9.93 -10.40
N ASP A 55 -0.75 -11.24 -10.40
CA ASP A 55 -1.42 -12.08 -11.40
C ASP A 55 -2.94 -11.90 -11.24
N LYS A 56 -3.65 -11.75 -12.36
CA LYS A 56 -5.13 -11.63 -12.37
C LYS A 56 -5.80 -12.76 -11.60
N ASN A 57 -5.21 -13.95 -11.58
CA ASN A 57 -5.75 -15.10 -10.84
C ASN A 57 -5.63 -14.95 -9.31
N GLU A 58 -4.74 -14.09 -8.82
CA GLU A 58 -4.58 -13.77 -7.40
C GLU A 58 -5.49 -12.62 -6.95
N ILE A 59 -6.15 -11.96 -7.90
CA ILE A 59 -6.96 -10.77 -7.67
C ILE A 59 -8.45 -11.15 -7.61
N GLN A 60 -9.12 -10.78 -6.52
CA GLN A 60 -10.59 -10.79 -6.47
C GLN A 60 -11.13 -9.54 -7.15
N GLU A 61 -11.87 -9.74 -8.25
CA GLU A 61 -12.47 -8.64 -9.00
C GLU A 61 -13.62 -7.96 -8.24
N SER A 62 -14.35 -8.71 -7.43
CA SER A 62 -15.46 -8.19 -6.63
C SER A 62 -15.01 -7.69 -5.26
N PRO A 63 -15.72 -6.70 -4.68
CA PRO A 63 -15.51 -6.32 -3.29
C PRO A 63 -15.65 -7.54 -2.37
N PRO A 64 -14.88 -7.62 -1.27
CA PRO A 64 -15.04 -8.67 -0.27
C PRO A 64 -16.50 -8.79 0.19
N SER A 65 -16.98 -10.02 0.31
CA SER A 65 -18.37 -10.31 0.69
C SER A 65 -18.76 -9.70 2.03
N GLU A 66 -17.78 -9.57 2.92
CA GLU A 66 -17.81 -9.04 4.28
C GLU A 66 -18.01 -7.52 4.33
N PHE A 67 -17.84 -6.82 3.20
CA PHE A 67 -18.06 -5.37 3.15
C PHE A 67 -19.56 -5.06 3.21
N ASN A 68 -19.90 -4.01 3.97
CA ASN A 68 -21.24 -3.44 3.93
C ASN A 68 -21.49 -2.68 2.61
N ASP A 69 -22.73 -2.29 2.34
CA ASP A 69 -23.11 -1.65 1.07
C ASP A 69 -22.31 -0.37 0.79
N SER A 70 -22.06 0.45 1.81
CA SER A 70 -21.24 1.67 1.66
C SER A 70 -19.78 1.37 1.34
N GLN A 71 -19.22 0.28 1.86
CA GLN A 71 -17.86 -0.14 1.53
C GLN A 71 -17.77 -0.76 0.14
N LYS A 72 -18.81 -1.49 -0.29
CA LYS A 72 -18.92 -2.06 -1.64
C LYS A 72 -19.05 -0.96 -2.68
N ASP A 73 -19.87 0.06 -2.42
CA ASP A 73 -20.05 1.24 -3.26
C ASP A 73 -18.75 2.06 -3.39
N ALA A 74 -17.98 2.17 -2.32
CA ALA A 74 -16.70 2.88 -2.32
C ALA A 74 -15.51 2.01 -2.75
N PHE A 75 -15.70 0.74 -3.10
CA PHE A 75 -14.59 -0.20 -3.34
C PHE A 75 -13.82 0.18 -4.60
N VAL A 76 -12.56 0.56 -4.41
CA VAL A 76 -11.60 0.78 -5.49
C VAL A 76 -10.38 -0.08 -5.21
N ARG A 77 -10.00 -0.91 -6.18
CA ARG A 77 -8.85 -1.80 -6.13
C ARG A 77 -7.65 -1.15 -6.81
N ILE A 78 -6.45 -1.54 -6.41
CA ILE A 78 -5.22 -1.28 -7.15
C ILE A 78 -4.96 -2.47 -8.10
N GLU A 79 -5.09 -2.26 -9.41
CA GLU A 79 -5.03 -3.33 -10.42
C GLU A 79 -3.64 -3.56 -10.98
N ALA A 80 -2.91 -2.48 -11.20
CA ALA A 80 -1.56 -2.56 -11.71
C ALA A 80 -0.63 -1.66 -10.91
N GLN A 81 0.61 -2.10 -10.81
CA GLN A 81 1.66 -1.35 -10.14
C GLN A 81 2.96 -1.52 -10.90
N SER A 82 3.71 -0.43 -11.06
CA SER A 82 5.08 -0.48 -11.59
C SER A 82 6.02 0.41 -10.79
N ALA A 83 7.31 0.08 -10.87
CA ALA A 83 8.37 0.79 -10.17
C ALA A 83 9.60 1.00 -11.06
N LYS A 84 10.28 2.13 -10.89
CA LYS A 84 11.60 2.40 -11.46
C LYS A 84 12.35 3.47 -10.67
N ILE A 85 13.63 3.64 -10.96
CA ILE A 85 14.44 4.78 -10.51
C ILE A 85 14.61 5.76 -11.67
N GLU A 86 14.33 7.03 -11.43
CA GLU A 86 14.51 8.12 -12.39
C GLU A 86 15.10 9.33 -11.68
N ASN A 87 16.26 9.81 -12.12
CA ASN A 87 16.92 11.01 -11.56
C ASN A 87 17.04 10.99 -10.03
N ASN A 88 17.49 9.86 -9.45
CA ASN A 88 17.61 9.65 -8.00
C ASN A 88 16.28 9.76 -7.22
N LYS A 89 15.16 9.51 -7.91
CA LYS A 89 13.83 9.35 -7.32
C LYS A 89 13.30 7.95 -7.60
N LEU A 90 12.67 7.35 -6.60
CA LEU A 90 11.79 6.21 -6.80
C LEU A 90 10.50 6.70 -7.47
N VAL A 91 10.14 6.12 -8.59
CA VAL A 91 8.88 6.36 -9.29
C VAL A 91 8.00 5.14 -9.10
N LEU A 92 6.82 5.34 -8.51
CA LEU A 92 5.78 4.33 -8.36
C LEU A 92 4.57 4.77 -9.17
N ASN A 93 4.03 3.86 -9.98
CA ASN A 93 2.77 4.07 -10.68
C ASN A 93 1.76 3.03 -10.20
N TYR A 94 0.51 3.47 -10.05
CA TYR A 94 -0.63 2.68 -9.64
C TYR A 94 -1.79 2.93 -10.59
N VAL A 95 -2.40 1.86 -11.08
CA VAL A 95 -3.66 1.89 -11.84
C VAL A 95 -4.77 1.34 -10.95
N LEU A 96 -5.92 2.01 -10.96
CA LEU A 96 -7.07 1.69 -10.14
C LEU A 96 -8.19 1.07 -10.98
N SER A 97 -8.97 0.18 -10.38
CA SER A 97 -10.07 -0.51 -11.06
C SER A 97 -11.21 0.41 -11.47
N GLU A 98 -11.41 1.47 -10.68
CA GLU A 98 -12.49 2.44 -10.83
C GLU A 98 -11.97 3.83 -10.47
N PRO A 99 -12.59 4.90 -10.99
CA PRO A 99 -12.28 6.26 -10.60
C PRO A 99 -12.37 6.46 -9.07
N PHE A 100 -11.28 6.91 -8.42
CA PHE A 100 -11.37 7.22 -6.99
C PHE A 100 -12.10 8.56 -6.78
N GLY A 101 -13.14 8.56 -5.93
CA GLY A 101 -14.00 9.70 -5.61
C GLY A 101 -13.72 10.31 -4.23
N GLU A 102 -14.45 11.36 -3.83
CA GLU A 102 -14.15 12.19 -2.63
C GLU A 102 -14.02 11.42 -1.31
N ARG A 103 -14.57 10.21 -1.27
CA ARG A 103 -14.57 9.34 -0.08
C ARG A 103 -13.39 8.38 -0.03
N ILE A 104 -12.50 8.43 -1.02
CA ILE A 104 -11.44 7.44 -1.23
C ILE A 104 -10.08 8.11 -1.08
N ASP A 105 -9.32 7.59 -0.14
CA ASP A 105 -7.93 7.96 0.11
C ASP A 105 -7.02 6.81 -0.34
N ILE A 106 -5.91 7.15 -0.97
CA ILE A 106 -4.84 6.23 -1.32
C ILE A 106 -3.63 6.51 -0.43
N PHE A 107 -3.14 5.47 0.23
CA PHE A 107 -1.97 5.53 1.08
C PHE A 107 -0.84 4.75 0.42
N ILE A 108 0.30 5.39 0.21
CA ILE A 108 1.50 4.81 -0.38
C ILE A 108 2.60 4.82 0.68
N TYR A 109 3.11 3.65 1.01
CA TYR A 109 4.12 3.44 2.03
C TYR A 109 5.46 3.14 1.37
N VAL A 110 6.51 3.87 1.74
CA VAL A 110 7.88 3.68 1.23
C VAL A 110 8.89 3.83 2.36
N TYR A 111 9.45 2.71 2.79
CA TYR A 111 10.38 2.63 3.90
C TYR A 111 11.77 2.28 3.38
N GLY A 112 12.70 3.20 3.56
CA GLY A 112 14.10 2.94 3.24
C GLY A 112 14.74 2.06 4.30
N TYR A 113 15.47 1.04 3.87
CA TYR A 113 16.24 0.15 4.73
C TYR A 113 17.74 0.32 4.49
N ARG A 114 18.51 0.40 5.57
CA ARG A 114 19.98 0.34 5.54
C ARG A 114 20.48 -0.68 6.56
N TYR A 115 21.56 -1.38 6.25
CA TYR A 115 22.12 -2.36 7.19
C TYR A 115 22.85 -1.71 8.37
N ASP A 116 23.31 -0.47 8.23
CA ASP A 116 24.16 0.24 9.19
C ASP A 116 23.40 1.08 10.22
N LYS A 117 22.06 1.06 10.19
CA LYS A 117 21.20 1.84 11.08
C LYS A 117 20.14 0.96 11.72
N GLU A 118 19.67 1.37 12.90
CA GLU A 118 18.50 0.75 13.52
C GLU A 118 17.24 1.06 12.71
N PHE A 119 16.42 0.04 12.44
CA PHE A 119 15.21 0.18 11.61
C PHE A 119 14.25 1.23 12.15
N SER A 120 14.12 1.37 13.48
CA SER A 120 13.26 2.37 14.13
C SER A 120 13.65 3.81 13.77
N LYS A 121 14.96 4.08 13.59
CA LYS A 121 15.53 5.39 13.28
C LYS A 121 15.54 5.73 11.78
N MET A 122 15.17 4.78 10.92
CA MET A 122 15.11 5.02 9.47
C MET A 122 13.81 5.74 9.07
N PRO A 123 13.86 6.62 8.05
CA PRO A 123 12.68 7.29 7.52
C PRO A 123 11.61 6.29 7.06
N LYS A 124 10.36 6.54 7.41
CA LYS A 124 9.20 5.73 6.98
C LYS A 124 8.20 6.65 6.32
N ILE A 125 8.36 6.81 5.02
CA ILE A 125 7.55 7.76 4.26
C ILE A 125 6.17 7.16 4.00
N ASN A 126 5.14 7.94 4.31
CA ASN A 126 3.75 7.64 3.99
C ASN A 126 3.16 8.82 3.23
N ILE A 127 2.58 8.55 2.07
CA ILE A 127 1.96 9.55 1.21
C ILE A 127 0.48 9.26 1.15
N LYS A 128 -0.32 10.16 1.72
CA LYS A 128 -1.77 10.14 1.60
C LYS A 128 -2.17 10.98 0.39
N VAL A 129 -2.84 10.38 -0.58
CA VAL A 129 -3.40 11.06 -1.76
C VAL A 129 -4.91 11.01 -1.68
N ASP A 130 -5.56 12.17 -1.81
CA ASP A 130 -7.00 12.31 -1.99
C ASP A 130 -7.29 13.01 -3.33
N LEU A 131 -8.55 13.33 -3.66
CA LEU A 131 -8.84 13.99 -4.94
C LEU A 131 -8.20 15.37 -5.06
N ASN A 132 -8.11 16.11 -3.96
CA ASN A 132 -7.79 17.52 -3.98
C ASN A 132 -6.28 17.75 -3.88
N ASP A 133 -5.61 17.01 -2.99
CA ASP A 133 -4.18 17.20 -2.71
C ASP A 133 -3.50 15.87 -2.32
N TYR A 134 -2.29 15.98 -1.77
CA TYR A 134 -1.60 14.91 -1.08
C TYR A 134 -0.81 15.47 0.11
N VAL A 135 -0.62 14.63 1.12
CA VAL A 135 0.16 14.94 2.32
C VAL A 135 1.23 13.88 2.51
N VAL A 136 2.44 14.31 2.86
CA VAL A 136 3.59 13.44 3.09
C VAL A 136 3.92 13.42 4.57
N TYR A 137 4.16 12.22 5.10
CA TYR A 137 4.57 12.00 6.48
C TYR A 137 5.88 11.22 6.51
N ASP A 138 6.74 11.55 7.47
CA ASP A 138 7.72 10.60 8.00
C ASP A 138 7.16 10.04 9.30
N GLN A 139 6.82 8.76 9.29
CA GLN A 139 6.09 8.08 10.36
C GLN A 139 4.74 8.76 10.65
N LYS A 140 4.66 9.50 11.75
CA LYS A 140 3.46 10.25 12.18
C LYS A 140 3.60 11.75 11.96
N THR A 141 4.77 12.22 11.56
CA THR A 141 5.10 13.63 11.46
C THR A 141 4.91 14.10 10.02
N PRO A 142 4.03 15.08 9.76
CA PRO A 142 3.95 15.71 8.44
C PRO A 142 5.28 16.35 8.06
N ILE A 143 5.70 16.20 6.81
CA ILE A 143 6.92 16.81 6.26
C ILE A 143 6.59 17.62 5.00
N SER A 144 7.53 18.48 4.58
CA SER A 144 7.36 19.28 3.36
C SER A 144 7.19 18.39 2.12
N LYS A 145 6.22 18.73 1.27
CA LYS A 145 5.96 18.07 -0.01
C LYS A 145 6.80 18.60 -1.18
N GLU A 146 7.64 19.63 -0.97
CA GLU A 146 8.36 20.36 -2.04
C GLU A 146 9.18 19.47 -3.01
N ASN A 147 9.78 18.38 -2.50
CA ASN A 147 10.61 17.49 -3.33
C ASN A 147 9.86 16.24 -3.83
N PHE A 148 8.60 16.09 -3.44
CA PHE A 148 7.72 15.01 -3.87
C PHE A 148 6.91 15.46 -5.08
N GLU A 149 6.64 14.54 -5.99
CA GLU A 149 5.74 14.80 -7.10
C GLU A 149 4.64 13.75 -7.08
N VAL A 150 3.39 14.20 -7.04
CA VAL A 150 2.22 13.32 -7.22
C VAL A 150 1.44 13.84 -8.41
N LYS A 151 1.33 12.99 -9.44
CA LYS A 151 0.40 13.19 -10.55
C LYS A 151 -0.71 12.19 -10.41
N LYS A 152 -1.96 12.64 -10.55
CA LYS A 152 -3.13 11.78 -10.44
C LYS A 152 -4.14 12.11 -11.53
N THR A 153 -4.73 11.06 -12.09
CA THR A 153 -6.00 11.09 -12.81
C THR A 153 -7.02 10.34 -11.94
N PRO A 154 -8.30 10.28 -12.31
CA PRO A 154 -9.26 9.50 -11.53
C PRO A 154 -8.90 8.01 -11.40
N THR A 155 -8.15 7.43 -12.34
CA THR A 155 -7.83 5.98 -12.37
C THR A 155 -6.34 5.67 -12.25
N GLU A 156 -5.47 6.68 -12.19
CA GLU A 156 -4.02 6.47 -12.12
C GLU A 156 -3.36 7.43 -11.15
N ILE A 157 -2.35 6.93 -10.43
CA ILE A 157 -1.50 7.74 -9.57
C ILE A 157 -0.05 7.42 -9.86
N THR A 158 0.73 8.46 -10.13
CA THR A 158 2.19 8.40 -10.22
C THR A 158 2.80 9.24 -9.12
N VAL A 159 3.72 8.64 -8.36
CA VAL A 159 4.43 9.28 -7.27
C VAL A 159 5.93 9.22 -7.50
N LYS A 160 6.63 10.35 -7.34
CA LYS A 160 8.09 10.43 -7.36
C LYS A 160 8.62 10.83 -6.00
N ILE A 161 9.50 10.01 -5.45
CA ILE A 161 10.02 10.11 -4.08
C ILE A 161 11.55 10.19 -4.15
N PRO A 162 12.17 11.29 -3.70
CA PRO A 162 13.63 11.37 -3.66
C PRO A 162 14.24 10.30 -2.76
N LEU A 163 15.25 9.58 -3.26
CA LEU A 163 15.94 8.53 -2.50
C LEU A 163 16.60 9.09 -1.22
N LYS A 164 17.02 10.36 -1.27
CA LYS A 164 17.57 11.08 -0.11
C LYS A 164 16.56 11.18 1.04
N THR A 165 15.28 11.40 0.74
CA THR A 165 14.24 11.56 1.76
C THR A 165 13.88 10.24 2.43
N ILE A 166 14.03 9.11 1.74
CA ILE A 166 13.93 7.77 2.33
C ILE A 166 15.27 7.27 2.91
N GLY A 167 16.25 8.17 3.08
CA GLY A 167 17.48 7.91 3.81
C GLY A 167 18.64 7.31 3.01
N ASN A 168 18.62 7.41 1.66
CA ASN A 168 19.57 6.75 0.76
C ASN A 168 19.74 5.26 1.11
N PRO A 169 18.69 4.46 0.92
CA PRO A 169 18.63 3.10 1.42
C PRO A 169 19.44 2.12 0.58
N ASP A 170 19.70 0.94 1.12
CA ASP A 170 20.19 -0.24 0.39
C ASP A 170 19.03 -1.06 -0.19
N LYS A 171 17.89 -1.09 0.51
CA LYS A 171 16.64 -1.73 0.07
C LYS A 171 15.45 -0.82 0.33
N ILE A 172 14.40 -0.95 -0.45
CA ILE A 172 13.17 -0.16 -0.29
C ILE A 172 12.02 -1.11 -0.04
N LEU A 173 11.35 -0.99 1.10
CA LEU A 173 10.10 -1.70 1.35
C LEU A 173 8.95 -0.79 0.95
N PHE A 174 8.03 -1.26 0.13
CA PHE A 174 6.91 -0.44 -0.29
C PHE A 174 5.62 -1.23 -0.50
N SER A 175 4.50 -0.54 -0.32
CA SER A 175 3.14 -1.06 -0.44
C SER A 175 2.18 0.11 -0.65
N ALA A 176 0.95 -0.18 -1.04
CA ALA A 176 -0.12 0.81 -1.13
C ALA A 176 -1.44 0.21 -0.69
N ARG A 177 -2.37 1.08 -0.26
CA ARG A 177 -3.75 0.69 0.04
C ARG A 177 -4.72 1.78 -0.39
N THR A 178 -5.94 1.36 -0.73
CA THR A 178 -7.10 2.26 -0.83
C THR A 178 -7.90 2.18 0.47
N SER A 179 -8.63 3.24 0.77
CA SER A 179 -9.44 3.30 1.99
C SER A 179 -10.57 4.31 1.87
N THR A 180 -11.60 4.12 2.69
CA THR A 180 -12.65 5.10 2.93
C THR A 180 -12.71 5.41 4.43
N GLY A 181 -12.33 6.64 4.79
CA GLY A 181 -12.14 7.03 6.18
C GLY A 181 -11.12 6.12 6.90
N LEU A 182 -11.55 5.45 7.98
CA LEU A 182 -10.69 4.54 8.76
C LEU A 182 -10.65 3.11 8.19
N LEU A 183 -11.45 2.82 7.16
CA LEU A 183 -11.61 1.47 6.63
C LEU A 183 -10.73 1.31 5.40
N SER A 184 -9.74 0.42 5.46
CA SER A 184 -9.06 -0.03 4.24
C SER A 184 -10.09 -0.69 3.31
N LEU A 185 -9.91 -0.56 2.01
CA LEU A 185 -10.74 -1.19 0.98
C LEU A 185 -9.93 -2.27 0.28
N ASP A 186 -8.77 -1.89 -0.25
CA ASP A 186 -7.82 -2.80 -0.86
C ASP A 186 -6.40 -2.56 -0.34
N LEU A 187 -5.55 -3.60 -0.39
CA LEU A 187 -4.18 -3.57 0.11
C LEU A 187 -3.26 -4.36 -0.81
N MET A 188 -2.27 -3.67 -1.36
CA MET A 188 -1.16 -4.34 -2.04
C MET A 188 -0.24 -5.02 -1.02
N PRO A 189 0.24 -6.23 -1.30
CA PRO A 189 1.30 -6.84 -0.51
C PRO A 189 2.54 -5.95 -0.46
N TRP A 190 3.33 -6.12 0.60
CA TRP A 190 4.64 -5.51 0.68
C TRP A 190 5.59 -6.11 -0.36
N ARG A 191 6.34 -5.23 -1.01
CA ARG A 191 7.41 -5.55 -1.96
C ARG A 191 8.73 -5.05 -1.40
N ILE A 192 9.81 -5.76 -1.74
CA ILE A 192 11.18 -5.36 -1.40
C ILE A 192 11.88 -5.00 -2.71
N GLY A 193 12.19 -3.73 -2.89
CA GLY A 193 13.00 -3.22 -3.99
C GLY A 193 14.48 -3.25 -3.65
N ILE A 194 15.28 -3.80 -4.56
CA ILE A 194 16.74 -3.83 -4.48
C ILE A 194 17.27 -2.82 -5.47
N LEU A 195 17.93 -1.77 -5.00
CA LEU A 195 18.51 -0.77 -5.90
C LEU A 195 19.63 -1.40 -6.72
N ASP A 196 19.55 -1.23 -8.03
CA ASP A 196 20.60 -1.65 -8.94
C ASP A 196 21.81 -0.74 -8.71
N LYS A 197 22.83 -1.27 -8.04
CA LYS A 197 24.10 -0.60 -7.84
C LYS A 197 24.92 -0.91 -9.09
N GLY A 198 24.71 -0.12 -10.14
CA GLY A 198 25.51 -0.19 -11.37
C GLY A 198 27.01 -0.17 -11.11
#